data_AF-A0A377WTG9-F1
#
_entry.id   AF-A0A377WTG9-F1
#
_cell.length_a   1.000
_cell.length_b   1.000
_cell.length_c   1.000
_cell.angle_alpha   90.00
_cell.angle_beta   90.00
_cell.angle_gamma   90.00
#
_symmetry.space_group_name_H-M   'P 1'
#
loop_
_entity.id
_entity.type
_entity.pdbx_description
1 polymer ?
#
loop_
_entity_poly.entity_id
_entity_poly.type
_entity_poly.pdbx_seq_one_letter_code
_entity_poly.pdbx_strand_id
1 'polypeptide(L)'
;MHEAHGAIFLWFGVTADQQPDELSFPEELADSEKYSNFLCTAAWKCNYQYALENVMDPMHGTYLHSSSHSMAEGDRKADMVLQPTKTGFIFEKKGQSGVNFDWVELGNSGAYWMRLSIPYKKRFGPGGHFWIVGMVVPEDNDNCRVFFWRIRGVQGWQRDLWRFMYRNRLEKLHWEVLEQDRVVLESLAPNARDHEYLYQHDVGLSRLRRMMQKAAKEQLALREAQQGAA
;
A
#
# COMPACT_ATOMS: atom_id res chain seq x y z
N MET A 1 -22.05 -1.01 3.11
CA MET A 1 -21.28 0.21 3.41
C MET A 1 -20.78 0.11 4.84
N HIS A 2 -19.52 0.44 5.07
CA HIS A 2 -18.90 0.44 6.40
C HIS A 2 -17.99 1.66 6.54
N GLU A 3 -18.05 2.38 7.66
CA GLU A 3 -17.15 3.51 7.95
C GLU A 3 -16.09 3.08 8.96
N ALA A 4 -14.82 3.24 8.61
CA ALA A 4 -13.70 2.91 9.49
C ALA A 4 -12.48 3.78 9.19
N HIS A 5 -11.71 4.12 10.23
CA HIS A 5 -10.43 4.81 10.12
C HIS A 5 -10.45 6.10 9.25
N GLY A 6 -11.57 6.83 9.25
CA GLY A 6 -11.75 8.06 8.47
C GLY A 6 -12.05 7.85 6.99
N ALA A 7 -12.39 6.63 6.57
CA ALA A 7 -12.80 6.30 5.20
C ALA A 7 -14.12 5.53 5.17
N ILE A 8 -14.78 5.55 4.01
CA ILE A 8 -16.00 4.79 3.73
C ILE A 8 -15.65 3.65 2.77
N PHE A 9 -15.99 2.43 3.19
CA PHE A 9 -15.81 1.20 2.43
C PHE A 9 -17.12 0.78 1.79
N LEU A 10 -17.06 0.57 0.48
CA LEU A 10 -18.14 0.04 -0.33
C LEU A 10 -17.69 -1.28 -0.93
N TRP A 11 -18.58 -2.27 -0.93
CA TRP A 11 -18.33 -3.57 -1.53
C TRP A 11 -19.33 -3.78 -2.66
N PHE A 12 -18.83 -4.28 -3.79
CA PHE A 12 -19.60 -4.55 -4.99
C PHE A 12 -19.51 -6.05 -5.27
N GLY A 13 -20.62 -6.74 -5.11
CA GLY A 13 -20.72 -8.16 -5.43
C GLY A 13 -20.60 -8.42 -6.92
N VAL A 14 -20.06 -9.58 -7.27
CA VAL A 14 -20.06 -10.06 -8.66
C VAL A 14 -21.48 -10.40 -9.09
N THR A 15 -22.26 -10.93 -8.15
CA THR A 15 -23.67 -11.32 -8.31
C THR A 15 -24.53 -10.62 -7.25
N ALA A 16 -25.83 -10.48 -7.50
CA ALA A 16 -26.75 -9.74 -6.62
C ALA A 16 -27.00 -10.42 -5.26
N ASP A 17 -26.79 -11.73 -5.16
CA ASP A 17 -27.04 -12.57 -4.00
C ASP A 17 -25.82 -12.75 -3.10
N GLN A 18 -24.62 -12.38 -3.57
CA GLN A 18 -23.41 -12.46 -2.77
C GLN A 18 -23.44 -11.49 -1.58
N GLN A 19 -22.91 -11.98 -0.46
CA GLN A 19 -22.63 -11.17 0.71
C GLN A 19 -21.14 -10.82 0.75
N PRO A 20 -20.77 -9.63 1.27
CA PRO A 20 -19.37 -9.28 1.46
C PRO A 20 -18.70 -10.21 2.47
N ASP A 21 -17.43 -10.54 2.22
CA ASP A 21 -16.56 -11.12 3.24
C ASP A 21 -16.36 -10.14 4.41
N GLU A 22 -15.95 -10.68 5.57
CA GLU A 22 -15.60 -9.85 6.71
C GLU A 22 -14.44 -8.90 6.37
N LEU A 23 -14.68 -7.61 6.55
CA LEU A 23 -13.65 -6.58 6.41
C LEU A 23 -12.83 -6.52 7.70
N SER A 24 -11.54 -6.85 7.59
CA SER A 24 -10.56 -6.69 8.66
C SER A 24 -9.31 -5.99 8.17
N PHE A 25 -8.61 -5.32 9.10
CA PHE A 25 -7.44 -4.50 8.80
C PHE A 25 -6.17 -5.08 9.45
N PRO A 26 -4.98 -4.73 8.95
CA PRO A 26 -3.73 -5.04 9.64
C PRO A 26 -3.72 -4.51 11.07
N GLU A 27 -3.00 -5.19 11.98
CA GLU A 27 -2.97 -4.86 13.41
C GLU A 27 -2.71 -3.37 13.67
N GLU A 28 -1.77 -2.77 12.95
CA GLU A 28 -1.37 -1.37 13.16
C GLU A 28 -2.51 -0.39 12.86
N LEU A 29 -3.42 -0.75 11.95
CA LEU A 29 -4.59 0.06 11.65
C LEU A 29 -5.77 -0.30 12.57
N ALA A 30 -5.95 -1.59 12.87
CA ALA A 30 -7.07 -2.11 13.66
C ALA A 30 -6.98 -1.77 15.17
N ASP A 31 -5.78 -1.84 15.76
CA ASP A 31 -5.58 -1.66 17.21
C ASP A 31 -5.37 -0.17 17.56
N SER A 32 -6.48 0.55 17.71
CA SER A 32 -6.47 1.97 18.09
C SER A 32 -6.01 2.25 19.53
N GLU A 33 -5.88 1.21 20.37
CA GLU A 33 -5.34 1.33 21.71
C GLU A 33 -3.81 1.42 21.66
N LYS A 34 -3.14 0.59 20.84
CA LYS A 34 -1.68 0.61 20.68
C LYS A 34 -1.19 1.62 19.66
N TYR A 35 -1.99 1.91 18.64
CA TYR A 35 -1.57 2.72 17.50
C TYR A 35 -2.39 4.01 17.37
N SER A 36 -1.75 5.02 16.78
CA SER A 36 -2.43 6.23 16.32
C SER A 36 -2.12 6.43 14.85
N ASN A 37 -3.09 6.96 14.10
CA ASN A 37 -2.98 7.14 12.67
C ASN A 37 -3.47 8.50 12.18
N PHE A 38 -3.04 8.85 10.97
CA PHE A 38 -3.59 9.92 10.13
C PHE A 38 -3.84 9.35 8.73
N LEU A 39 -5.04 9.57 8.20
CA LEU A 39 -5.36 9.24 6.81
C LEU A 39 -4.91 10.39 5.90
N CYS A 40 -4.15 10.05 4.87
CA CYS A 40 -3.84 10.90 3.73
C CYS A 40 -4.48 10.29 2.48
N THR A 41 -5.15 11.10 1.67
CA THR A 41 -5.77 10.65 0.41
C THR A 41 -5.54 11.65 -0.71
N ALA A 42 -5.32 11.14 -1.92
CA ALA A 42 -5.11 11.94 -3.12
C ALA A 42 -5.72 11.24 -4.35
N ALA A 43 -6.15 12.02 -5.34
CA ALA A 43 -6.51 11.52 -6.65
C ALA A 43 -5.29 11.60 -7.56
N TRP A 44 -4.98 10.51 -8.25
CA TRP A 44 -3.84 10.38 -9.15
C TRP A 44 -4.34 10.07 -10.56
N LYS A 45 -3.81 10.77 -11.55
CA LYS A 45 -4.15 10.59 -12.96
C LYS A 45 -3.36 9.46 -13.60
N CYS A 46 -3.48 8.27 -13.03
CA CYS A 46 -2.94 7.04 -13.61
C CYS A 46 -3.87 5.86 -13.32
N ASN A 47 -3.74 4.80 -14.11
CA ASN A 47 -4.40 3.52 -13.81
C ASN A 47 -3.98 3.02 -12.41
N TYR A 48 -4.94 2.52 -11.63
CA TYR A 48 -4.71 2.07 -10.24
C TYR A 48 -3.62 1.00 -10.10
N GLN A 49 -3.39 0.19 -11.14
CA GLN A 49 -2.37 -0.85 -11.13
C GLN A 49 -0.96 -0.26 -11.02
N TYR A 50 -0.71 0.92 -11.61
CA TYR A 50 0.57 1.59 -11.48
C TYR A 50 0.84 2.05 -10.04
N ALA A 51 -0.19 2.56 -9.35
CA ALA A 51 -0.06 2.94 -7.94
C ALA A 51 0.13 1.71 -7.04
N LEU A 52 -0.53 0.58 -7.33
CA LEU A 52 -0.30 -0.67 -6.60
C LEU A 52 1.14 -1.18 -6.78
N GLU A 53 1.65 -1.14 -8.01
CA GLU A 53 2.99 -1.61 -8.34
C GLU A 53 4.08 -0.68 -7.75
N ASN A 54 3.85 0.64 -7.75
CA ASN A 54 4.73 1.60 -7.07
C ASN A 54 4.89 1.27 -5.59
N VAL A 55 3.79 1.07 -4.85
CA VAL A 55 3.87 0.74 -3.42
C VAL A 55 4.51 -0.63 -3.19
N MET A 56 4.30 -1.60 -4.09
CA MET A 56 4.90 -2.94 -4.02
C MET A 56 6.41 -2.95 -4.29
N ASP A 57 6.95 -1.94 -4.97
CA ASP A 57 8.37 -1.89 -5.33
C ASP A 57 9.22 -1.21 -4.23
N PRO A 58 9.98 -1.92 -3.40
CA PRO A 58 10.89 -1.30 -2.45
C PRO A 58 12.13 -0.66 -3.08
N MET A 59 12.40 -0.90 -4.37
CA MET A 59 13.61 -0.42 -5.03
C MET A 59 13.55 1.07 -5.37
N HIS A 60 12.40 1.59 -5.83
CA HIS A 60 12.27 3.00 -6.20
C HIS A 60 12.62 3.94 -5.05
N GLY A 61 12.39 3.55 -3.79
CA GLY A 61 12.69 4.39 -2.63
C GLY A 61 14.15 4.84 -2.56
N THR A 62 15.09 3.99 -3.00
CA THR A 62 16.53 4.34 -3.03
C THR A 62 16.91 5.36 -4.10
N TYR A 63 16.06 5.55 -5.12
CA TYR A 63 16.28 6.47 -6.23
C TYR A 63 15.38 7.71 -6.14
N LEU A 64 14.07 7.50 -6.07
CA LEU A 64 13.06 8.55 -6.11
C LEU A 64 12.98 9.33 -4.80
N HIS A 65 13.28 8.68 -3.68
CA HIS A 65 13.22 9.29 -2.35
C HIS A 65 14.60 9.44 -1.70
N SER A 66 15.68 9.43 -2.49
CA SER A 66 17.04 9.53 -1.95
C SER A 66 17.30 10.86 -1.20
N SER A 67 16.66 11.95 -1.62
CA SER A 67 16.66 13.24 -0.89
C SER A 67 15.63 13.30 0.23
N SER A 68 14.59 12.47 0.14
CA SER A 68 13.40 12.44 0.98
C SER A 68 13.60 11.42 2.10
N HIS A 69 14.31 11.86 3.15
CA HIS A 69 14.54 11.21 4.45
C HIS A 69 14.24 9.70 4.62
N SER A 70 15.26 8.98 5.13
CA SER A 70 15.30 7.57 5.57
C SER A 70 15.37 6.47 4.51
N MET A 71 15.29 6.77 3.21
CA MET A 71 15.34 5.73 2.15
C MET A 71 16.65 5.69 1.34
N ALA A 72 17.63 6.54 1.67
CA ALA A 72 18.93 6.55 1.00
C ALA A 72 19.88 5.45 1.51
N GLU A 73 19.64 4.94 2.72
CA GLU A 73 20.37 3.84 3.30
C GLU A 73 19.63 2.55 2.87
N GLY A 74 20.33 1.58 2.30
CA GLY A 74 19.72 0.38 1.71
C GLY A 74 20.51 -0.09 0.50
N ASP A 75 20.70 -1.40 0.36
CA ASP A 75 21.49 -1.93 -0.74
C ASP A 75 20.76 -1.76 -2.08
N ARG A 76 21.45 -1.19 -3.06
CA ARG A 76 20.98 -1.08 -4.46
C ARG A 76 20.94 -2.44 -5.18
N LYS A 77 21.46 -3.49 -4.53
CA LYS A 77 21.43 -4.87 -4.97
C LYS A 77 21.06 -5.75 -3.77
N ALA A 78 19.84 -6.27 -3.78
CA ALA A 78 19.37 -7.19 -2.74
C ALA A 78 18.71 -8.40 -3.39
N ASP A 79 18.93 -9.58 -2.80
CA ASP A 79 18.14 -10.76 -3.14
C ASP A 79 16.72 -10.56 -2.60
N MET A 80 15.73 -10.60 -3.49
CA MET A 80 14.33 -10.44 -3.10
C MET A 80 13.68 -11.79 -2.80
N VAL A 81 12.88 -11.86 -1.74
CA VAL A 81 12.19 -13.07 -1.27
C VAL A 81 10.70 -12.80 -1.13
N LEU A 82 9.90 -13.81 -1.46
CA LEU A 82 8.47 -13.84 -1.21
C LEU A 82 8.16 -14.81 -0.08
N GLN A 83 7.42 -14.34 0.93
CA GLN A 83 6.94 -15.15 2.04
C GLN A 83 5.41 -15.13 2.06
N PRO A 84 4.72 -16.28 2.02
CA PRO A 84 3.27 -16.30 2.13
C PRO A 84 2.82 -15.85 3.53
N THR A 85 1.71 -15.12 3.60
CA THR A 85 1.03 -14.79 4.86
C THR A 85 -0.38 -15.38 4.87
N LYS A 86 -1.11 -15.21 5.98
CA LYS A 86 -2.50 -15.67 6.07
C LYS A 86 -3.42 -14.95 5.07
N THR A 87 -3.13 -13.68 4.79
CA THR A 87 -3.97 -12.79 3.97
C THR A 87 -3.36 -12.50 2.60
N GLY A 88 -2.11 -12.90 2.34
CA GLY A 88 -1.44 -12.70 1.06
C GLY A 88 0.03 -13.08 1.09
N PHE A 89 0.93 -12.11 0.94
CA PHE A 89 2.37 -12.36 0.96
C PHE A 89 3.17 -11.10 1.35
N ILE A 90 4.33 -11.33 1.94
CA ILE A 90 5.40 -10.35 2.13
C ILE A 90 6.39 -10.48 0.99
N PHE A 91 6.77 -9.34 0.43
CA PHE A 91 7.87 -9.17 -0.50
C PHE A 91 8.97 -8.37 0.17
N GLU A 92 10.17 -8.94 0.32
CA GLU A 92 11.24 -8.30 1.09
C GLU A 92 12.64 -8.52 0.53
N LYS A 93 13.55 -7.63 0.90
CA LYS A 93 14.99 -7.79 0.74
C LYS A 93 15.51 -8.77 1.79
N LYS A 94 16.14 -9.86 1.34
CA LYS A 94 16.67 -10.91 2.21
C LYS A 94 17.64 -10.33 3.24
N GLY A 95 17.33 -10.55 4.53
CA GLY A 95 18.21 -10.18 5.64
C GLY A 95 18.25 -8.69 5.99
N GLN A 96 17.36 -7.86 5.43
CA GLN A 96 17.32 -6.41 5.71
C GLN A 96 16.09 -5.95 6.50
N SER A 97 15.26 -6.88 7.00
CA SER A 97 14.06 -6.50 7.75
C SER A 97 14.40 -5.63 8.98
N GLY A 98 13.82 -4.43 9.02
CA GLY A 98 14.01 -3.47 10.11
C GLY A 98 15.17 -2.47 9.92
N VAL A 99 15.87 -2.49 8.79
CA VAL A 99 16.98 -1.55 8.50
C VAL A 99 16.48 -0.30 7.78
N ASN A 100 15.61 -0.42 6.76
CA ASN A 100 14.99 0.64 5.93
C ASN A 100 13.65 0.18 5.29
N PHE A 101 13.26 0.79 4.16
CA PHE A 101 12.13 0.36 3.31
C PHE A 101 12.50 -0.92 2.56
N ASP A 102 12.36 -2.03 3.27
CA ASP A 102 12.93 -3.32 2.85
C ASP A 102 11.89 -4.40 2.64
N TRP A 103 10.62 -4.12 2.94
CA TRP A 103 9.54 -5.06 2.71
C TRP A 103 8.20 -4.37 2.51
N VAL A 104 7.32 -5.06 1.78
CA VAL A 104 5.92 -4.72 1.57
C VAL A 104 5.10 -5.99 1.71
N GLU A 105 4.05 -5.96 2.51
CA GLU A 105 3.05 -7.01 2.57
C GLU A 105 1.84 -6.61 1.74
N LEU A 106 1.43 -7.47 0.81
CA LEU A 106 0.10 -7.42 0.22
C LEU A 106 -0.83 -8.34 1.01
N GLY A 107 -1.97 -7.83 1.44
CA GLY A 107 -3.04 -8.62 2.03
C GLY A 107 -4.38 -8.38 1.36
N ASN A 108 -5.25 -9.39 1.45
CA ASN A 108 -6.66 -9.32 1.12
C ASN A 108 -7.48 -9.88 2.28
N SER A 109 -8.29 -9.03 2.91
CA SER A 109 -9.14 -9.39 4.05
C SER A 109 -10.44 -8.58 4.04
N GLY A 110 -11.24 -8.81 2.98
CA GLY A 110 -12.41 -8.00 2.63
C GLY A 110 -12.08 -6.74 1.81
N ALA A 111 -10.80 -6.34 1.80
CA ALA A 111 -10.24 -5.34 0.91
C ALA A 111 -8.75 -5.65 0.64
N TYR A 112 -8.25 -5.23 -0.53
CA TYR A 112 -6.81 -5.23 -0.81
C TYR A 112 -6.12 -4.08 -0.08
N TRP A 113 -5.05 -4.40 0.62
CA TRP A 113 -4.20 -3.42 1.29
C TRP A 113 -2.73 -3.81 1.13
N MET A 114 -1.87 -2.80 1.22
CA MET A 114 -0.43 -2.98 1.31
C MET A 114 0.07 -2.39 2.61
N ARG A 115 0.90 -3.13 3.34
CA ARG A 115 1.51 -2.71 4.60
C ARG A 115 3.02 -2.68 4.45
N LEU A 116 3.62 -1.64 4.99
CA LEU A 116 5.07 -1.48 5.06
C LEU A 116 5.44 -0.71 6.33
N SER A 117 6.72 -0.77 6.68
CA SER A 117 7.26 0.03 7.78
C SER A 117 8.60 0.65 7.41
N ILE A 118 8.88 1.82 7.96
CA ILE A 118 10.14 2.53 7.80
C ILE A 118 10.68 2.87 9.20
N PRO A 119 11.95 2.55 9.51
CA PRO A 119 12.58 2.99 10.74
C PRO A 119 12.66 4.52 10.77
N TYR A 120 12.05 5.15 11.76
CA TYR A 120 12.02 6.61 11.88
C TYR A 120 13.03 7.09 12.92
N LYS A 121 13.87 8.07 12.53
CA LYS A 121 14.86 8.68 13.44
C LYS A 121 14.16 9.29 14.66
N LYS A 122 14.76 9.15 15.85
CA LYS A 122 14.21 9.65 17.14
C LYS A 122 13.77 11.12 17.12
N ARG A 123 14.39 11.95 16.27
CA ARG A 123 14.03 13.37 16.07
C ARG A 123 12.59 13.61 15.59
N PHE A 124 11.94 12.59 15.04
CA PHE A 124 10.58 12.65 14.50
C PHE A 124 9.50 12.24 15.51
N GLY A 125 9.88 12.08 16.78
CA GLY A 125 8.95 11.81 17.88
C GLY A 125 8.95 10.34 18.32
N PRO A 126 8.14 10.02 19.35
CA PRO A 126 8.08 8.70 19.96
C PRO A 126 7.48 7.64 19.02
N GLY A 127 7.55 6.36 19.41
CA GLY A 127 6.78 5.28 18.77
C GLY A 127 7.50 4.43 17.71
N GLY A 128 8.84 4.43 17.69
CA GLY A 128 9.63 3.40 16.98
C GLY A 128 9.51 3.40 15.46
N HIS A 129 8.88 2.36 14.90
CA HIS A 129 8.66 2.20 13.46
C HIS A 129 7.51 3.07 12.97
N PHE A 130 7.64 3.62 11.77
CA PHE A 130 6.58 4.35 11.10
C PHE A 130 5.92 3.41 10.11
N TRP A 131 4.65 3.14 10.32
CA TRP A 131 3.89 2.17 9.54
C TRP A 131 3.05 2.89 8.51
N ILE A 132 2.92 2.29 7.33
CA ILE A 132 2.03 2.76 6.29
C ILE A 132 1.14 1.59 5.90
N VAL A 133 -0.16 1.84 5.94
CA VAL A 133 -1.15 0.97 5.29
C VAL A 133 -1.71 1.76 4.11
N GLY A 134 -1.53 1.22 2.91
CA GLY A 134 -1.94 1.81 1.65
C GLY A 134 -3.05 1.00 0.99
N MET A 135 -4.05 1.69 0.45
CA MET A 135 -5.08 1.12 -0.41
C MET A 135 -5.21 2.00 -1.66
N VAL A 136 -5.45 1.38 -2.80
CA VAL A 136 -5.67 2.08 -4.07
C VAL A 136 -6.99 1.61 -4.64
N VAL A 137 -7.85 2.57 -5.00
CA VAL A 137 -9.17 2.31 -5.56
C VAL A 137 -9.23 2.91 -6.97
N PRO A 138 -9.62 2.13 -8.00
CA PRO A 138 -9.87 2.70 -9.33
C PRO A 138 -11.09 3.64 -9.28
N GLU A 139 -10.94 4.85 -9.82
CA GLU A 139 -12.06 5.75 -10.07
C GLU A 139 -12.61 5.54 -11.49
N ASP A 140 -11.71 5.35 -12.45
CA ASP A 140 -11.98 4.90 -13.81
C ASP A 140 -10.75 4.18 -14.39
N ASN A 141 -10.64 4.09 -15.72
CA ASN A 141 -9.53 3.42 -16.40
C ASN A 141 -8.18 4.15 -16.24
N ASP A 142 -8.20 5.47 -16.10
CA ASP A 142 -7.03 6.34 -16.16
C ASP A 142 -6.82 7.14 -14.87
N ASN A 143 -7.73 7.02 -13.89
CA ASN A 143 -7.68 7.70 -12.62
C ASN A 143 -7.88 6.72 -11.46
N CYS A 144 -7.16 6.97 -10.37
CA CYS A 144 -7.32 6.23 -9.12
C CYS A 144 -7.23 7.15 -7.92
N ARG A 145 -7.75 6.65 -6.79
CA ARG A 145 -7.62 7.28 -5.50
C ARG A 145 -6.76 6.44 -4.58
N VAL A 146 -5.77 7.08 -3.97
CA VAL A 146 -4.92 6.46 -2.97
C VAL A 146 -5.40 6.83 -1.56
N PHE A 147 -5.30 5.88 -0.64
CA PHE A 147 -5.56 6.03 0.79
C PHE A 147 -4.35 5.50 1.54
N PHE A 148 -3.60 6.39 2.19
CA PHE A 148 -2.42 6.04 2.96
C PHE A 148 -2.62 6.44 4.41
N TRP A 149 -2.81 5.46 5.28
CA TRP A 149 -2.76 5.66 6.72
C TRP A 149 -1.31 5.71 7.16
N ARG A 150 -0.93 6.82 7.78
CA ARG A 150 0.34 7.01 8.44
C ARG A 150 0.20 6.66 9.91
N ILE A 151 0.88 5.62 10.35
CA ILE A 151 0.58 4.95 11.61
C ILE A 151 1.83 4.89 12.51
N ARG A 152 1.61 5.05 13.82
CA ARG A 152 2.66 5.02 14.84
C ARG A 152 2.18 4.27 16.08
N GLY A 153 3.04 3.43 16.65
CA GLY A 153 2.77 2.78 17.95
C GLY A 153 3.00 3.75 19.10
N VAL A 154 1.94 4.41 19.58
CA VAL A 154 2.01 5.46 20.62
C VAL A 154 0.75 5.48 21.48
N GLN A 155 0.96 5.67 22.79
CA GLN A 155 -0.10 5.70 23.81
C GLN A 155 0.07 6.90 24.76
N GLY A 156 -1.03 7.29 25.43
CA GLY A 156 -1.04 8.37 26.40
C GLY A 156 -0.39 9.66 25.89
N TRP A 157 0.45 10.30 26.71
CA TRP A 157 1.11 11.57 26.35
C TRP A 157 2.01 11.46 25.11
N GLN A 158 2.57 10.28 24.82
CA GLN A 158 3.38 10.08 23.60
C GLN A 158 2.53 10.18 22.34
N ARG A 159 1.27 9.74 22.41
CA ARG A 159 0.29 9.89 21.32
C ARG A 159 0.02 11.36 21.06
N ASP A 160 -0.24 12.15 22.10
CA ASP A 160 -0.52 13.58 21.95
C ASP A 160 0.68 14.33 21.37
N LEU A 161 1.88 14.06 21.87
CA LEU A 161 3.11 14.63 21.36
C LEU A 161 3.36 14.25 19.89
N TRP A 162 3.19 12.97 19.54
CA TRP A 162 3.36 12.52 18.17
C TRP A 162 2.34 13.17 17.23
N ARG A 163 1.07 13.25 17.61
CA ARG A 163 0.02 13.91 16.81
C ARG A 163 0.32 15.38 16.58
N PHE A 164 0.82 16.08 17.60
CA PHE A 164 1.29 17.46 17.47
C PHE A 164 2.48 17.57 16.51
N MET A 165 3.51 16.74 16.69
CA MET A 165 4.69 16.75 15.82
C MET A 165 4.37 16.38 14.39
N TYR A 166 3.45 15.43 14.18
CA TYR A 166 3.04 14.98 12.86
C TYR A 166 2.48 16.14 12.04
N ARG A 167 1.44 16.81 12.56
CA ARG A 167 0.79 17.94 11.89
C ARG A 167 1.73 19.12 11.64
N ASN A 168 2.65 19.40 12.57
CA ASN A 168 3.51 20.57 12.47
C ASN A 168 4.79 20.34 11.63
N ARG A 169 5.24 19.10 11.46
CA ARG A 169 6.55 18.82 10.86
C ARG A 169 6.59 17.68 9.85
N LEU A 170 5.80 16.62 10.06
CA LEU A 170 5.91 15.41 9.24
C LEU A 170 4.94 15.40 8.08
N GLU A 171 3.75 15.97 8.25
CA GLU A 171 2.68 15.93 7.26
C GLU A 171 3.16 16.47 5.90
N LYS A 172 3.83 17.63 5.90
CA LYS A 172 4.40 18.20 4.67
C LYS A 172 5.43 17.28 4.01
N LEU A 173 6.33 16.66 4.79
CA LEU A 173 7.34 15.75 4.27
C LEU A 173 6.71 14.50 3.65
N HIS A 174 5.65 13.96 4.27
CA HIS A 174 4.91 12.81 3.73
C HIS A 174 4.15 13.15 2.45
N TRP A 175 3.63 14.38 2.35
CA TRP A 175 3.03 14.88 1.12
C TRP A 175 4.06 15.03 0.00
N GLU A 176 5.25 15.53 0.28
CA GLU A 176 6.34 15.65 -0.71
C GLU A 176 6.75 14.28 -1.29
N VAL A 177 6.78 13.23 -0.46
CA VAL A 177 7.04 11.85 -0.94
C VAL A 177 5.94 11.37 -1.88
N LEU A 178 4.66 11.54 -1.51
CA LEU A 178 3.53 11.15 -2.37
C LEU A 178 3.49 11.93 -3.68
N GLU A 179 3.89 13.20 -3.65
CA GLU A 179 3.94 14.03 -4.85
C GLU A 179 5.05 13.59 -5.81
N GLN A 180 6.20 13.11 -5.29
CA GLN A 180 7.25 12.53 -6.10
C GLN A 180 6.75 11.28 -6.85
N ASP A 181 6.04 10.39 -6.15
CA ASP A 181 5.44 9.21 -6.78
C ASP A 181 4.41 9.62 -7.84
N ARG A 182 3.49 10.52 -7.51
CA ARG A 182 2.44 10.99 -8.41
C ARG A 182 3.01 11.54 -9.72
N VAL A 183 4.03 12.40 -9.65
CA VAL A 183 4.66 13.00 -10.84
C VAL A 183 5.22 11.94 -11.77
N VAL A 184 5.88 10.90 -11.23
CA VAL A 184 6.41 9.80 -12.04
C VAL A 184 5.27 8.99 -12.65
N LEU A 185 4.29 8.59 -11.85
CA LEU A 185 3.22 7.69 -12.31
C LEU A 185 2.30 8.34 -13.34
N GLU A 186 1.99 9.63 -13.21
CA GLU A 186 1.19 10.36 -14.20
C GLU A 186 1.95 10.62 -15.51
N SER A 187 3.28 10.48 -15.50
CA SER A 187 4.11 10.60 -16.70
C SER A 187 4.27 9.28 -17.47
N LEU A 188 3.85 8.15 -16.88
CA LEU A 188 3.95 6.85 -17.53
C LEU A 188 3.00 6.76 -18.73
N ALA A 189 3.48 6.16 -19.82
CA ALA A 189 2.65 5.88 -20.97
C ALA A 189 1.53 4.88 -20.59
N PRO A 190 0.29 5.03 -21.08
CA PRO A 190 -0.81 4.11 -20.76
C PRO A 190 -0.54 2.63 -21.07
N ASN A 191 0.29 2.37 -22.08
CA ASN A 191 0.71 1.04 -22.52
C ASN A 191 2.13 0.68 -22.05
N ALA A 192 2.70 1.38 -21.06
CA ALA A 192 4.07 1.12 -20.60
C ALA A 192 4.28 -0.35 -20.19
N ARG A 193 3.21 -1.01 -19.70
CA ARG A 193 3.22 -2.42 -19.30
C ARG A 193 3.43 -3.40 -20.45
N ASP A 194 3.02 -3.04 -21.66
CA ASP A 194 3.17 -3.91 -22.83
C ASP A 194 4.62 -3.94 -23.36
N HIS A 195 5.44 -2.99 -22.90
CA HIS A 195 6.81 -2.77 -23.34
C HIS A 195 7.83 -2.88 -22.19
N GLU A 196 7.43 -3.46 -21.07
CA GLU A 196 8.28 -3.60 -19.90
C GLU A 196 9.17 -4.85 -19.95
N TYR A 197 10.27 -4.82 -19.22
CA TYR A 197 11.09 -5.98 -18.91
C TYR A 197 11.19 -6.12 -17.39
N LEU A 198 10.68 -7.24 -16.86
CA LEU A 198 10.74 -7.53 -15.43
C LEU A 198 12.02 -8.29 -15.10
N TYR A 199 12.71 -7.83 -14.06
CA TYR A 199 13.93 -8.42 -13.54
C TYR A 199 13.67 -9.16 -12.23
N GLN A 200 14.72 -9.75 -11.65
CA GLN A 200 14.62 -10.53 -10.41
C GLN A 200 14.04 -9.72 -9.24
N HIS A 201 14.29 -8.40 -9.21
CA HIS A 201 13.74 -7.52 -8.19
C HIS A 201 12.25 -7.18 -8.38
N ASP A 202 11.62 -7.59 -9.48
CA ASP A 202 10.20 -7.36 -9.78
C ASP A 202 9.34 -8.60 -9.54
N VAL A 203 9.88 -9.61 -8.86
CA VAL A 203 9.12 -10.85 -8.58
C VAL A 203 7.87 -10.59 -7.73
N GLY A 204 7.89 -9.56 -6.88
CA GLY A 204 6.72 -9.06 -6.15
C GLY A 204 5.62 -8.56 -7.07
N LEU A 205 5.95 -7.72 -8.05
CA LEU A 205 5.03 -7.20 -9.07
C LEU A 205 4.43 -8.36 -9.88
N SER A 206 5.27 -9.30 -10.32
CA SER A 206 4.84 -10.50 -11.05
C SER A 206 3.85 -11.35 -10.23
N ARG A 207 4.01 -11.42 -8.91
CA ARG A 207 3.09 -12.15 -8.02
C ARG A 207 1.78 -11.39 -7.83
N LEU A 208 1.84 -10.09 -7.55
CA LEU A 208 0.68 -9.19 -7.44
C LEU A 208 -0.21 -9.30 -8.69
N ARG A 209 0.38 -9.14 -9.87
CA ARG A 209 -0.34 -9.21 -11.15
C ARG A 209 -1.04 -10.55 -11.36
N ARG A 210 -0.36 -11.66 -11.09
CA ARG A 210 -0.95 -13.00 -11.19
C ARG A 210 -2.12 -13.18 -10.24
N MET A 211 -2.03 -12.65 -9.02
CA MET A 211 -3.13 -12.70 -8.05
C MET A 211 -4.35 -11.91 -8.55
N MET A 212 -4.14 -10.68 -9.03
CA MET A 212 -5.23 -9.85 -9.55
C MET A 212 -5.88 -10.45 -10.81
N GLN A 213 -5.06 -10.97 -11.74
CA GLN A 213 -5.57 -11.65 -12.94
C GLN A 213 -6.36 -12.91 -12.59
N LYS A 214 -5.91 -13.68 -11.59
CA LYS A 214 -6.65 -14.86 -11.12
C LYS A 214 -8.01 -14.45 -10.55
N ALA A 215 -8.03 -13.45 -9.66
CA ALA A 215 -9.28 -12.94 -9.08
C ALA A 215 -10.25 -12.44 -10.17
N ALA A 216 -9.76 -11.67 -11.15
CA ALA A 216 -10.59 -11.19 -12.25
C ALA A 216 -11.19 -12.34 -13.07
N LYS A 217 -10.41 -13.39 -13.38
CA LYS A 217 -10.90 -14.58 -14.10
C LYS A 217 -11.96 -15.34 -13.30
N GLU A 218 -11.77 -15.49 -12.00
CA GLU A 218 -12.74 -16.13 -11.11
C GLU A 218 -14.06 -15.33 -11.05
N GLN A 219 -13.97 -14.01 -10.94
CA GLN A 219 -15.14 -13.12 -10.96
C GLN A 219 -15.89 -13.16 -12.31
N LEU A 220 -15.17 -13.18 -13.43
CA LEU A 220 -15.77 -13.32 -14.76
C LEU A 220 -16.49 -14.66 -14.90
N ALA A 221 -15.85 -15.76 -14.50
CA ALA A 221 -16.45 -17.09 -14.55
C ALA A 221 -17.73 -17.20 -13.71
N LEU A 222 -17.74 -16.60 -12.51
CA LEU A 222 -18.95 -16.52 -11.67
C LEU A 222 -20.08 -15.76 -12.37
N ARG A 223 -19.77 -14.62 -12.99
CA ARG A 223 -20.75 -13.79 -13.68
C ARG A 223 -21.33 -14.51 -14.90
N GLU A 224 -20.50 -15.17 -15.69
CA GLU A 224 -20.93 -15.96 -16.85
C GLU A 224 -21.84 -17.13 -16.43
N ALA A 225 -21.50 -17.83 -15.34
CA ALA A 225 -22.32 -18.91 -14.81
C ALA A 225 -23.71 -18.41 -14.36
N GLN A 226 -23.80 -17.22 -13.75
CA GLN A 226 -25.08 -16.63 -13.37
C GLN A 226 -25.92 -16.23 -14.60
N GLN A 227 -25.28 -15.64 -15.63
CA GLN A 227 -25.97 -15.24 -16.86
C GLN A 227 -26.44 -16.43 -17.70
N GLY A 228 -25.71 -17.56 -17.69
CA GLY A 228 -26.14 -18.78 -18.37
C GLY A 228 -27.21 -19.59 -17.62
N ALA A 229 -27.44 -19.28 -16.34
CA ALA A 229 -28.47 -19.91 -15.50
C ALA A 229 -29.79 -19.13 -15.46
N ALA A 230 -29.84 -17.92 -16.04
CA ALA A 230 -31.01 -17.05 -16.15
C ALA A 230 -31.68 -17.17 -17.52
#